data_AF-A0A1C6R0Q8-F1
#
_entry.id   AF-A0A1C6R0Q8-F1
#
_cell.length_a   1.000
_cell.length_b   1.000
_cell.length_c   1.000
_cell.angle_alpha   90.00
_cell.angle_beta   90.00
_cell.angle_gamma   90.00
#
_symmetry.space_group_name_H-M   'P 1'
#
loop_
_entity.id
_entity.type
_entity.pdbx_description
1 polymer ?
#
loop_
_entity_poly.entity_id
_entity_poly.type
_entity_poly.pdbx_seq_one_letter_code
_entity_poly.pdbx_strand_id
1 'polypeptide(L)'
;MHRTVDGWATDGDLTVAGVTRPLTLTGQFLGQDVYPFTGGRRLGFTGRATVDRRDFGVSGLPRSPEPASSSARASTSNWTSA
;
A
#
# COMPACT_ATOMS: atom_id res chain seq x y z
N MET A 1 16.40 -13.68 10.83
CA MET A 1 17.38 -12.78 10.19
C MET A 1 18.49 -13.61 9.58
N HIS A 2 18.90 -13.30 8.35
CA HIS A 2 20.00 -13.95 7.67
C HIS A 2 20.88 -12.91 6.95
N ARG A 3 22.17 -13.22 6.79
CA ARG A 3 23.15 -12.34 6.14
C ARG A 3 22.98 -12.42 4.62
N THR A 4 23.11 -11.29 3.94
CA THR A 4 23.15 -11.19 2.48
C THR A 4 24.46 -10.55 2.03
N VAL A 5 24.69 -10.45 0.71
CA VAL A 5 25.88 -9.77 0.16
C VAL A 5 25.91 -8.28 0.51
N ASP A 6 24.75 -7.62 0.53
CA ASP A 6 24.63 -6.17 0.73
C ASP A 6 24.20 -5.76 2.16
N GLY A 7 24.02 -6.74 3.05
CA GLY A 7 23.60 -6.49 4.44
C GLY A 7 22.89 -7.67 5.09
N TRP A 8 21.65 -7.44 5.51
CA TRP A 8 20.82 -8.38 6.24
C TRP A 8 19.43 -8.49 5.63
N ALA A 9 18.81 -9.66 5.78
CA ALA A 9 17.44 -9.91 5.39
C ALA A 9 16.66 -10.57 6.54
N THR A 10 15.38 -10.21 6.65
CA THR A 10 14.47 -10.74 7.66
C THR A 10 13.14 -11.06 7.04
N ASP A 11 12.72 -12.31 7.17
CA ASP A 11 11.39 -12.74 6.76
C ASP A 11 10.39 -12.47 7.88
N GLY A 12 9.19 -12.07 7.51
CA GLY A 12 8.10 -11.82 8.44
C GLY A 12 6.79 -11.57 7.71
N ASP A 13 5.75 -11.24 8.47
CA ASP A 13 4.43 -10.97 7.94
C ASP A 13 4.12 -9.48 7.98
N LEU A 14 3.57 -8.96 6.87
CA LEU A 14 3.06 -7.61 6.76
C LEU A 14 1.53 -7.65 6.71
N THR A 15 0.90 -6.95 7.64
CA THR A 15 -0.54 -6.71 7.63
C THR A 15 -0.83 -5.30 7.13
N VAL A 16 -1.57 -5.19 6.03
CA VAL A 16 -2.08 -3.90 5.50
C VAL A 16 -3.56 -4.06 5.19
N ALA A 17 -4.37 -3.10 5.64
CA ALA A 17 -5.83 -3.12 5.45
C ALA A 17 -6.49 -4.45 5.86
N GLY A 18 -5.99 -5.09 6.92
CA GLY A 18 -6.50 -6.37 7.43
C GLY A 18 -6.05 -7.61 6.66
N VAL A 19 -5.30 -7.46 5.56
CA VAL A 19 -4.72 -8.57 4.81
C VAL A 19 -3.28 -8.80 5.27
N THR A 20 -2.96 -10.02 5.71
CA THR A 20 -1.61 -10.42 6.15
C THR A 20 -0.92 -11.23 5.06
N ARG A 21 0.31 -10.87 4.70
CA ARG A 21 1.14 -11.60 3.73
C ARG A 21 2.60 -11.67 4.16
N PRO A 22 3.32 -12.75 3.83
CA PRO A 22 4.75 -12.83 4.08
C PRO A 22 5.52 -11.84 3.20
N LEU A 23 6.59 -11.26 3.73
CA LEU A 23 7.58 -10.49 2.98
C LEU A 23 8.99 -10.67 3.56
N THR A 24 9.99 -10.36 2.74
CA THR A 24 11.38 -10.26 3.18
C THR A 24 11.80 -8.78 3.21
N LEU A 25 12.24 -8.32 4.38
CA LEU A 25 12.80 -6.99 4.60
C LEU A 25 14.33 -7.06 4.50
N THR A 26 14.92 -6.27 3.60
CA THR A 26 16.38 -6.19 3.42
C THR A 26 16.93 -4.88 3.96
N GLY A 27 18.09 -4.88 4.60
CA GLY A 27 18.61 -3.65 5.20
C GLY A 27 19.94 -3.81 5.94
N GLN A 28 20.32 -2.78 6.70
CA GLN A 28 21.62 -2.70 7.35
C GLN A 28 21.51 -2.36 8.83
N PHE A 29 22.44 -2.86 9.63
CA PHE A 29 22.63 -2.41 11.00
C PHE A 29 23.47 -1.13 10.98
N LEU A 30 22.94 -0.07 11.59
CA LEU A 30 23.57 1.26 11.63
C LEU A 30 24.45 1.46 12.86
N GLY A 31 24.37 0.56 13.84
CA GLY A 31 25.13 0.65 15.09
C GLY A 31 24.25 0.75 16.33
N GLN A 32 24.93 0.90 17.47
CA GLN A 32 24.31 1.04 18.78
C GLN A 32 24.89 2.22 19.52
N ASP A 33 24.08 2.86 20.36
CA ASP A 33 24.53 3.98 21.20
C ASP A 33 23.73 4.07 22.50
N VAL A 34 24.26 4.82 23.47
CA VAL A 34 23.60 5.15 24.74
C VAL A 34 22.95 6.52 24.62
N TYR A 35 21.63 6.60 24.81
CA TYR A 35 20.94 7.88 24.70
C TYR A 35 21.32 8.84 25.84
N PRO A 36 21.83 10.06 25.56
CA PRO A 36 22.45 10.92 26.57
C PRO A 36 21.51 11.37 27.69
N PHE A 37 20.20 11.46 27.44
CA PHE A 37 19.24 11.98 28.43
C PHE A 37 18.61 10.90 29.31
N THR A 38 18.60 9.63 28.89
CA THR A 38 17.98 8.54 29.68
C THR A 38 18.93 7.39 29.99
N GLY A 39 20.13 7.37 29.42
CA GLY A 39 21.07 6.25 29.53
C GLY A 39 20.61 4.96 28.83
N GLY A 40 19.48 5.00 28.12
CA GLY A 40 18.93 3.82 27.44
C GLY A 40 19.74 3.44 26.20
N ARG A 41 20.06 2.14 26.06
CA ARG A 41 20.71 1.60 24.86
C ARG A 41 19.75 1.62 23.66
N ARG A 42 20.23 2.12 22.52
CA ARG A 42 19.51 2.18 21.24
C ARG A 42 20.24 1.39 20.18
N LEU A 43 19.48 0.78 19.28
CA LEU A 43 19.96 0.03 18.12
C LEU A 43 19.33 0.65 16.86
N GLY A 44 20.16 0.98 15.86
CA GLY A 44 19.71 1.57 14.61
C GLY A 44 19.73 0.57 13.45
N PHE A 45 18.69 0.58 12.62
CA PHE A 45 18.60 -0.27 11.43
C PHE A 45 17.97 0.51 10.26
N THR A 46 18.33 0.14 9.04
CA THR A 46 17.55 0.44 7.84
C THR A 46 16.82 -0.82 7.37
N GLY A 47 15.73 -0.65 6.63
CA GLY A 47 14.97 -1.75 6.05
C GLY A 47 14.22 -1.29 4.80
N ARG A 48 14.19 -2.15 3.79
CA ARG A 48 13.50 -1.93 2.51
C ARG A 48 12.87 -3.23 2.02
N ALA A 49 11.64 -3.12 1.58
CA ALA A 49 10.92 -4.11 0.81
C ALA A 49 10.10 -3.39 -0.27
N THR A 50 9.67 -4.11 -1.29
CA THR A 50 8.73 -3.60 -2.30
C THR A 50 7.61 -4.60 -2.43
N VAL A 51 6.37 -4.12 -2.39
CA VAL A 51 5.15 -4.94 -2.42
C VAL A 51 4.19 -4.38 -3.45
N ASP A 52 3.32 -5.23 -4.00
CA ASP A 52 2.20 -4.77 -4.80
C ASP A 52 1.02 -4.41 -3.89
N ARG A 53 0.58 -3.16 -3.92
CA ARG A 53 -0.56 -2.71 -3.11
C ARG A 53 -1.86 -3.47 -3.41
N ARG A 54 -1.99 -4.02 -4.61
CA ARG A 54 -3.17 -4.80 -5.04
C ARG A 54 -3.30 -6.11 -4.27
N ASP A 55 -2.19 -6.69 -3.82
CA ASP A 55 -2.17 -7.89 -2.99
C ASP A 55 -2.87 -7.67 -1.63
N PHE A 56 -2.93 -6.41 -1.19
CA PHE A 56 -3.56 -5.98 0.05
C PHE A 56 -4.93 -5.33 -0.17
N GLY A 57 -5.52 -5.46 -1.38
CA GLY A 57 -6.82 -4.86 -1.70
C GLY A 57 -6.80 -3.33 -1.84
N VAL A 58 -5.64 -2.69 -1.74
CA VAL A 58 -5.49 -1.25 -1.91
C VAL A 58 -5.49 -0.96 -3.41
N SER A 59 -6.66 -0.71 -3.97
CA SER A 59 -6.85 -0.30 -5.36
C SER A 59 -6.80 1.23 -5.52
N GLY A 60 -6.47 1.71 -6.73
CA GLY A 60 -6.54 3.15 -7.03
C GLY A 60 -7.99 3.59 -7.16
N LEU A 61 -8.23 4.89 -7.40
CA LEU A 61 -9.57 5.45 -7.55
C LEU A 61 -10.49 4.55 -8.40
N PRO A 62 -11.78 4.43 -8.03
CA PRO A 62 -12.73 3.72 -8.87
C PRO A 62 -12.67 4.29 -10.28
N ARG A 63 -12.79 3.44 -11.31
CA ARG A 63 -12.97 3.94 -12.68
C ARG A 63 -14.13 4.93 -12.63
N SER A 64 -13.92 6.15 -13.13
CA SER A 64 -15.00 7.11 -13.29
C SER A 64 -16.17 6.41 -13.97
N PRO A 65 -17.40 6.57 -13.48
CA PRO A 65 -18.54 6.01 -14.16
C PRO A 65 -18.53 6.53 -15.59
N GLU A 66 -18.53 5.61 -16.56
CA GLU A 66 -18.72 5.94 -17.96
C GLU A 66 -20.00 6.78 -18.06
N PRO A 67 -20.00 7.94 -18.74
CA PRO A 67 -21.24 8.66 -18.95
C PRO A 67 -22.18 7.69 -19.65
N ALA A 68 -23.32 7.38 -19.02
CA ALA A 68 -24.32 6.51 -19.61
C ALA A 68 -24.59 7.02 -21.03
N SER A 69 -24.27 6.20 -22.03
CA SER A 69 -24.55 6.52 -23.43
C SER A 69 -26.07 6.68 -23.54
N SER A 70 -26.54 7.93 -23.51
CA SER A 70 -27.95 8.25 -23.68
C SER A 70 -28.29 8.04 -25.15
N SER A 71 -28.71 6.82 -25.50
CA SER A 71 -29.45 6.54 -26.73
C SER A 71 -30.95 6.84 -26.55
N ALA A 72 -31.31 7.80 -25.69
CA ALA A 72 -32.69 8.27 -25.57
C ALA A 72 -33.01 9.15 -26.77
N ARG A 73 -33.40 8.50 -27.86
CA ARG A 73 -34.10 9.09 -29.01
C ARG A 73 -35.30 9.87 -28.48
N ALA A 74 -35.22 11.19 -28.46
CA ALA A 74 -36.33 12.05 -28.10
C ALA A 74 -37.51 11.75 -29.05
N SER A 75 -38.51 11.04 -28.55
CA SER A 75 -39.75 10.75 -29.28
C SER A 75 -40.64 11.99 -29.21
N THR A 76 -40.76 12.68 -30.32
CA THR A 76 -41.74 13.76 -30.54
C THR A 76 -43.16 13.18 -30.51
N SER A 77 -43.99 13.58 -29.55
CA SER A 77 -45.48 13.47 -29.58
C SER A 77 -46.03 13.75 -28.17
N ASN A 78 -47.15 14.40 -27.88
CA ASN A 78 -48.18 15.16 -28.59
C ASN A 78 -48.86 15.96 -27.48
N TRP A 79 -49.07 17.27 -27.63
CA TRP A 79 -50.00 18.01 -26.77
C TRP A 79 -51.03 18.70 -27.65
N THR A 80 -52.25 18.17 -27.63
CA THR A 80 -53.44 18.81 -28.17
C THR A 80 -54.53 18.76 -27.09
N SER A 81 -55.00 19.96 -26.78
CA SER A 81 -56.30 20.37 -26.22
C SER A 81 -56.69 20.01 -24.78
N ALA A 82 -56.88 21.06 -23.99
CA ALA A 82 -58.17 21.37 -23.37
C ALA A 82 -58.40 22.89 -23.46
#